data_AF-A0A2V6NTA9-F1
#
_entry.id   AF-A0A2V6NTA9-F1
#
_cell.length_a   1.000
_cell.length_b   1.000
_cell.length_c   1.000
_cell.angle_alpha   90.00
_cell.angle_beta   90.00
_cell.angle_gamma   90.00
#
_symmetry.space_group_name_H-M   'P 1'
#
loop_
_entity.id
_entity.type
_entity.pdbx_description
1 polymer ?
#
loop_
_entity_poly.entity_id
_entity_poly.type
_entity_poly.pdbx_seq_one_letter_code
_entity_poly.pdbx_strand_id
1 'polypeptide(L)'
;MNKRGFTLLEVVIALTIVGTLLAIAFGGLRVALSAWRKGEDRAAAHQHARTLQTMLARSIGAAYPYRIAAEESPESLVQFEGSPDRLSFVTLAAPVPLPAPIAFTAVRLGLDRGDEAGLVVRERALPNREIWTNAAPVFRDAAVTTLTARARPGCRRRSRSAWA
;
A
#
# COMPACT_ATOMS: atom_id res chain seq x y z
N MET A 1 -39.23 -40.48 -58.00
CA MET A 1 -38.08 -39.57 -57.89
C MET A 1 -38.51 -38.37 -57.07
N ASN A 2 -38.48 -38.49 -55.73
CA ASN A 2 -39.10 -37.50 -54.86
C ASN A 2 -38.11 -36.36 -54.63
N LYS A 3 -38.25 -35.30 -55.42
CA LYS A 3 -37.52 -34.04 -55.24
C LYS A 3 -38.04 -33.39 -53.94
N ARG A 4 -37.47 -33.77 -52.81
CA ARG A 4 -37.64 -33.08 -51.52
C ARG A 4 -36.89 -31.75 -51.63
N GLY A 5 -37.60 -30.71 -52.07
CA GLY A 5 -37.10 -29.34 -52.01
C GLY A 5 -36.95 -28.92 -50.55
N PHE A 6 -35.82 -28.28 -50.23
CA PHE A 6 -35.56 -27.68 -48.93
C PHE A 6 -36.71 -26.73 -48.59
N THR A 7 -37.33 -26.90 -47.43
CA THR A 7 -38.46 -26.03 -47.05
C THR A 7 -37.93 -24.72 -46.50
N LEU A 8 -38.63 -23.61 -46.74
CA LEU A 8 -38.30 -22.32 -46.12
C LEU A 8 -38.23 -22.45 -44.59
N LEU A 9 -39.10 -23.30 -44.01
CA LEU A 9 -39.12 -23.60 -42.58
C LEU A 9 -37.82 -24.21 -42.08
N GLU A 10 -37.19 -25.11 -42.85
CA GLU A 10 -35.93 -25.76 -42.49
C GLU A 10 -34.78 -24.74 -42.40
N VAL A 11 -34.71 -23.80 -43.35
CA VAL A 11 -33.72 -22.71 -43.32
C VAL A 11 -33.95 -21.80 -42.10
N VAL A 12 -35.20 -21.44 -41.82
CA VAL A 12 -35.54 -20.56 -40.69
C VAL A 12 -35.21 -21.21 -39.35
N ILE A 13 -35.51 -22.50 -39.17
CA ILE A 13 -35.17 -23.24 -37.95
C ILE A 13 -33.64 -23.34 -37.80
N ALA A 14 -32.92 -23.71 -38.86
CA ALA A 14 -31.47 -23.79 -38.83
C ALA A 14 -30.82 -22.45 -38.44
N LEU A 15 -31.28 -21.35 -39.03
CA LEU A 15 -30.79 -20.01 -38.71
C LEU A 15 -31.13 -19.60 -37.27
N THR A 16 -32.32 -19.96 -36.78
CA THR A 16 -32.73 -19.68 -35.38
C THR A 16 -31.85 -20.43 -34.39
N ILE A 17 -31.54 -21.70 -34.66
CA ILE A 17 -30.64 -22.51 -33.82
C ILE A 17 -29.25 -21.90 -33.82
N VAL A 18 -28.70 -21.56 -34.99
CA VAL A 18 -27.38 -20.93 -35.11
C VAL A 18 -27.34 -19.60 -34.37
N GLY A 19 -28.36 -18.75 -34.55
CA GLY A 19 -28.48 -17.47 -33.84
C GLY A 19 -28.52 -17.65 -32.31
N THR A 20 -29.26 -18.66 -31.83
CA THR A 20 -29.36 -18.97 -30.40
C THR A 20 -28.01 -19.45 -29.84
N LEU A 21 -27.31 -20.33 -30.57
CA LEU A 21 -25.99 -20.82 -30.17
C LEU A 21 -24.97 -19.67 -30.09
N LEU A 22 -24.97 -18.77 -31.08
CA LEU A 22 -24.11 -17.59 -31.07
C LEU A 22 -24.46 -16.68 -29.89
N ALA A 23 -25.74 -16.43 -29.63
CA ALA A 23 -26.17 -15.61 -28.49
C ALA A 23 -25.67 -16.18 -27.16
N ILE A 24 -25.75 -17.50 -26.97
CA ILE A 24 -25.22 -18.18 -25.78
C ILE A 24 -23.70 -18.06 -25.71
N ALA A 25 -23.00 -18.31 -26.82
CA ALA A 25 -21.53 -18.25 -26.88
C ALA A 25 -21.01 -16.83 -26.56
N PHE A 26 -21.59 -15.80 -27.18
CA PHE A 26 -21.24 -14.40 -26.90
C PHE A 26 -21.64 -13.97 -25.48
N GLY A 27 -22.77 -14.47 -24.97
CA GLY A 27 -23.19 -14.27 -23.59
C GLY A 27 -22.16 -14.83 -22.60
N GLY A 28 -21.75 -16.08 -22.80
CA GLY A 28 -20.72 -16.74 -21.99
C GLY A 28 -19.37 -16.01 -22.04
N LEU A 29 -18.92 -15.62 -23.24
CA LEU A 29 -17.68 -14.87 -23.42
C LEU A 29 -17.70 -13.52 -22.70
N ARG A 30 -18.81 -12.77 -22.79
CA ARG A 30 -18.96 -11.48 -22.09
C ARG A 30 -18.89 -11.65 -20.58
N VAL A 31 -19.51 -12.71 -20.04
CA VAL A 31 -19.45 -13.04 -18.61
C VAL A 31 -18.03 -13.39 -18.20
N ALA A 32 -17.33 -14.24 -18.97
CA ALA A 32 -15.96 -14.64 -18.69
C ALA A 32 -15.00 -13.43 -18.65
N LEU A 33 -15.08 -12.54 -19.64
CA LEU A 33 -14.27 -11.31 -19.69
C LEU A 33 -14.56 -10.37 -18.51
N SER A 34 -15.83 -10.26 -18.11
CA SER A 34 -16.23 -9.42 -16.97
C SER A 34 -15.74 -10.00 -15.64
N ALA A 35 -15.79 -11.33 -15.50
CA ALA A 35 -15.27 -12.03 -14.34
C ALA A 35 -13.74 -11.91 -14.25
N TRP A 36 -13.04 -12.02 -15.38
CA TRP A 36 -11.60 -11.84 -15.47
C TRP A 36 -11.16 -10.45 -15.00
N ARG A 37 -11.76 -9.38 -15.55
CA ARG A 37 -11.46 -8.00 -15.14
C ARG A 37 -11.66 -7.77 -13.63
N LYS A 38 -12.80 -8.24 -13.10
CA LYS A 38 -13.07 -8.19 -11.65
C LYS A 38 -12.07 -9.02 -10.84
N GLY A 39 -11.49 -10.06 -11.43
CA GLY A 39 -10.42 -10.85 -10.83
C GLY A 39 -9.11 -10.06 -10.77
N GLU A 40 -8.73 -9.44 -11.89
CA GLU A 40 -7.55 -8.56 -11.98
C GLU A 40 -7.62 -7.40 -10.98
N ASP A 41 -8.76 -6.70 -10.90
CA ASP A 41 -8.95 -5.58 -9.96
C ASP A 41 -8.75 -6.02 -8.49
N ARG A 42 -9.30 -7.19 -8.13
CA ARG A 42 -9.12 -7.77 -6.79
C ARG A 42 -7.68 -8.20 -6.55
N ALA A 43 -7.06 -8.85 -7.52
CA ALA A 43 -5.68 -9.28 -7.42
C ALA A 43 -4.74 -8.07 -7.24
N ALA A 44 -4.98 -6.98 -7.99
CA ALA A 44 -4.24 -5.73 -7.86
C ALA A 44 -4.39 -5.12 -6.46
N ALA A 45 -5.62 -5.05 -5.92
CA ALA A 45 -5.85 -4.54 -4.56
C ALA A 45 -5.14 -5.38 -3.47
N HIS A 46 -5.15 -6.71 -3.60
CA HIS A 46 -4.43 -7.59 -2.68
C HIS A 46 -2.90 -7.45 -2.79
N GLN A 47 -2.38 -7.38 -4.02
CA GLN A 47 -0.96 -7.22 -4.27
C GLN A 47 -0.45 -5.87 -3.72
N HIS A 48 -1.25 -4.83 -3.87
CA HIS A 48 -1.00 -3.51 -3.31
C HIS A 48 -0.86 -3.56 -1.78
N ALA A 49 -1.87 -4.10 -1.10
CA ALA A 49 -1.86 -4.26 0.36
C ALA A 49 -0.68 -5.13 0.83
N ARG A 50 -0.36 -6.20 0.10
CA ARG A 50 0.77 -7.08 0.42
C ARG A 50 2.11 -6.36 0.28
N THR A 51 2.27 -5.55 -0.75
CA THR A 51 3.49 -4.77 -1.00
C THR A 51 3.73 -3.78 0.13
N LEU A 52 2.70 -3.01 0.51
CA LEU A 52 2.74 -2.10 1.66
C LEU A 52 3.09 -2.83 2.95
N GLN A 53 2.44 -3.96 3.23
CA GLN A 53 2.69 -4.76 4.42
C GLN A 53 4.14 -5.23 4.47
N THR A 54 4.67 -5.79 3.37
CA THR A 54 6.05 -6.29 3.32
C THR A 54 7.07 -5.17 3.48
N MET A 55 6.86 -4.03 2.82
CA MET A 55 7.70 -2.83 2.97
C MET A 55 7.74 -2.35 4.43
N LEU A 56 6.57 -2.14 5.04
CA LEU A 56 6.48 -1.66 6.42
C LEU A 56 7.01 -2.68 7.43
N ALA A 57 6.67 -3.96 7.27
CA ALA A 57 7.14 -5.03 8.15
C ALA A 57 8.66 -5.19 8.08
N ARG A 58 9.26 -5.09 6.89
CA ARG A 58 10.72 -5.11 6.74
C ARG A 58 11.37 -3.92 7.43
N SER A 59 10.83 -2.72 7.23
CA SER A 59 11.40 -1.50 7.81
C SER A 59 11.29 -1.49 9.33
N ILE A 60 10.12 -1.84 9.88
CA ILE A 60 9.88 -1.91 11.32
C ILE A 60 10.68 -3.08 11.94
N GLY A 61 10.77 -4.22 11.26
CA GLY A 61 11.58 -5.36 11.71
C GLY A 61 13.08 -5.07 11.76
N ALA A 62 13.54 -4.14 10.93
CA ALA A 62 14.92 -3.62 10.94
C ALA A 62 15.09 -2.35 11.78
N ALA A 63 14.14 -2.04 12.67
CA ALA A 63 14.24 -0.89 13.56
C ALA A 63 15.49 -1.01 14.45
N TYR A 64 16.26 0.06 14.52
CA TYR A 64 17.52 0.14 15.25
C TYR A 64 17.42 1.19 16.36
N PRO A 65 17.91 0.92 17.59
CA PRO A 65 17.87 1.85 18.70
C PRO A 65 18.92 2.96 18.53
N TYR A 66 18.77 3.76 17.47
CA TYR A 66 19.66 4.87 17.18
C TYR A 66 19.52 5.96 18.26
N ARG A 67 20.66 6.42 18.78
CA ARG A 67 20.71 7.39 19.87
C ARG A 67 21.31 8.69 19.39
N ILE A 68 20.69 9.80 19.75
CA ILE A 68 21.21 11.14 19.52
C ILE A 68 21.39 11.80 20.88
N ALA A 69 22.51 12.50 21.07
CA ALA A 69 22.69 13.34 22.25
C ALA A 69 21.66 14.48 22.18
N ALA A 70 20.79 14.59 23.18
CA ALA A 70 19.89 15.71 23.29
C ALA A 70 20.71 16.98 23.59
N GLU A 71 20.39 18.10 22.93
CA GLU A 71 21.10 19.38 23.19
C GLU A 71 20.98 19.82 24.66
N GLU A 72 19.89 19.45 25.33
CA GLU A 72 19.57 19.84 26.72
C GLU A 72 19.88 18.77 27.78
N SER A 73 20.34 17.57 27.41
CA SER A 73 20.66 16.51 28.39
C SER A 73 21.81 15.62 27.94
N PRO A 74 22.77 15.29 28.83
CA PRO A 74 23.84 14.33 28.55
C PRO A 74 23.34 12.90 28.32
N GLU A 75 22.05 12.62 28.54
CA GLU A 75 21.46 11.32 28.26
C GLU A 75 21.16 11.14 26.77
N SER A 76 21.82 10.15 26.16
CA SER A 76 21.55 9.74 24.77
C SER A 76 20.19 9.03 24.65
N LEU A 77 19.22 9.70 24.02
CA LEU A 77 17.85 9.20 23.90
C LEU A 77 17.68 8.34 22.64
N VAL A 78 16.93 7.24 22.78
CA VAL A 78 16.56 6.39 21.63
C VAL A 78 15.50 7.11 20.79
N GLN A 79 15.75 7.22 19.49
CA GLN A 79 14.85 7.85 18.53
C GLN A 79 13.74 6.89 18.09
N PHE A 80 12.82 6.59 19.02
CA PHE A 80 11.61 5.82 18.78
C PHE A 80 10.41 6.48 19.46
N GLU A 81 9.34 6.75 18.72
CA GLU A 81 8.10 7.34 19.22
C GLU A 81 6.89 6.73 18.51
N GLY A 82 5.94 6.22 19.29
CA GLY A 82 4.65 5.76 18.78
C GLY A 82 3.50 6.52 19.45
N SER A 83 2.72 7.23 18.63
CA SER A 83 1.38 7.73 18.97
C SER A 83 0.32 6.88 18.27
N PRO A 84 -0.99 7.03 18.59
CA PRO A 84 -2.03 6.25 17.92
C PRO A 84 -2.03 6.36 16.40
N ASP A 85 -1.67 7.54 15.87
CA ASP A 85 -1.77 7.96 14.48
C ASP A 85 -0.42 8.21 13.78
N ARG A 86 0.70 8.00 14.50
CA ARG A 86 2.05 8.23 13.98
C ARG A 86 3.05 7.27 14.62
N LEU A 87 3.97 6.76 13.80
CA LEU A 87 5.10 5.95 14.25
C LEU A 87 6.40 6.54 13.69
N SER A 88 7.33 6.88 14.56
CA SER A 88 8.65 7.43 14.20
C SER A 88 9.74 6.53 14.78
N PHE A 89 10.69 6.12 13.95
CA PHE A 89 11.76 5.20 14.33
C PHE A 89 12.96 5.36 13.40
N VAL A 90 14.09 4.79 13.77
CA VAL A 90 15.26 4.64 12.88
C VAL A 90 15.36 3.19 12.43
N THR A 91 15.70 2.96 11.17
CA THR A 91 15.80 1.62 10.57
C THR A 91 17.07 1.42 9.76
N LEU A 92 17.50 0.17 9.67
CA LEU A 92 18.55 -0.30 8.75
C LEU A 92 18.00 -0.67 7.37
N ALA A 93 16.67 -0.77 7.22
CA ALA A 93 16.00 -1.06 5.97
C ALA A 93 15.03 0.07 5.62
N ALA A 94 15.53 1.05 4.86
CA ALA A 94 14.71 2.14 4.36
C ALA A 94 13.51 1.58 3.57
N PRO A 95 12.27 2.00 3.90
CA PRO A 95 11.09 1.61 3.16
C PRO A 95 11.20 1.98 1.68
N VAL A 96 11.67 3.20 1.38
CA VAL A 96 11.98 3.68 0.03
C VAL A 96 13.50 3.67 -0.19
N PRO A 97 14.02 3.08 -1.29
CA PRO A 97 15.46 3.06 -1.54
C PRO A 97 16.05 4.48 -1.63
N LEU A 98 17.17 4.69 -0.95
CA LEU A 98 17.94 5.92 -1.01
C LEU A 98 18.92 5.88 -2.20
N PRO A 99 19.29 7.04 -2.78
CA PRO A 99 20.29 7.11 -3.87
C PRO A 99 21.70 6.66 -3.47
N ALA A 100 21.99 6.62 -2.16
CA ALA A 100 23.29 6.26 -1.62
C ALA A 100 23.16 5.15 -0.56
N PRO A 101 24.19 4.33 -0.33
CA PRO A 101 24.18 3.24 0.65
C PRO A 101 24.31 3.79 2.07
N ILE A 102 23.21 4.32 2.60
CA ILE A 102 23.14 4.93 3.93
C ILE A 102 22.58 3.90 4.90
N ALA A 103 23.36 3.55 5.92
CA ALA A 103 23.04 2.47 6.84
C ALA A 103 21.82 2.77 7.73
N PHE A 104 21.61 4.03 8.11
CA PHE A 104 20.54 4.42 9.02
C PHE A 104 19.60 5.43 8.36
N THR A 105 18.30 5.16 8.47
CA THR A 105 17.25 6.05 7.95
C THR A 105 16.24 6.32 9.04
N ALA A 106 15.98 7.59 9.34
CA ALA A 106 14.88 8.00 10.18
C ALA A 106 13.59 7.95 9.35
N VAL A 107 12.60 7.21 9.83
CA VAL A 107 11.32 6.99 9.15
C VAL A 107 10.20 7.48 10.04
N ARG A 108 9.27 8.22 9.45
CA ARG A 108 8.02 8.63 10.08
C ARG A 108 6.85 8.20 9.22
N LEU A 109 6.04 7.31 9.78
CA LEU A 109 4.75 6.89 9.27
C LEU A 109 3.67 7.73 9.93
N GLY A 110 2.73 8.24 9.15
CA GLY A 110 1.55 8.92 9.67
C GLY A 110 0.41 8.88 8.67
N LEU A 111 -0.78 9.29 9.10
CA LEU A 111 -1.91 9.51 8.21
C LEU A 111 -2.05 11.01 7.95
N ASP A 112 -2.03 11.39 6.68
CA ASP A 112 -2.41 12.72 6.25
C ASP A 112 -3.93 12.78 6.09
N ARG A 113 -4.55 13.86 6.56
CA ARG A 113 -5.99 14.12 6.48
C ARG A 113 -6.31 15.43 5.74
N GLY A 114 -5.31 16.05 5.11
CA GLY A 114 -5.52 17.20 4.22
C GLY A 114 -6.18 16.81 2.89
N ASP A 115 -6.00 17.64 1.86
CA ASP A 115 -6.58 17.41 0.52
C ASP A 115 -6.20 16.05 -0.09
N GLU A 116 -5.00 15.57 0.22
CA GLU A 116 -4.54 14.24 -0.18
C GLU A 116 -4.53 13.30 1.04
N ALA A 117 -5.69 12.79 1.43
CA ALA A 117 -5.76 11.84 2.53
C ALA A 117 -5.02 10.53 2.19
N GLY A 118 -4.28 9.99 3.16
CA GLY A 118 -3.57 8.72 2.96
C GLY A 118 -2.44 8.46 3.94
N LEU A 119 -1.89 7.25 3.89
CA LEU A 119 -0.65 6.92 4.58
C LEU A 119 0.50 7.70 3.93
N VAL A 120 1.28 8.39 4.76
CA VAL A 120 2.46 9.12 4.33
C VAL A 120 3.69 8.57 5.03
N VAL A 121 4.73 8.33 4.23
CA VAL A 121 6.05 7.93 4.71
C VAL A 121 7.00 9.08 4.44
N ARG A 122 7.64 9.56 5.51
CA ARG A 122 8.70 10.56 5.46
C ARG A 122 9.98 9.91 5.90
N GLU A 123 11.05 10.12 5.14
CA GLU A 123 12.34 9.53 5.41
C GLU A 123 13.43 10.58 5.44
N ARG A 124 14.43 10.36 6.28
CA ARG A 124 15.65 11.17 6.32
C ARG A 124 16.85 10.26 6.50
N ALA A 125 17.80 10.39 5.59
CA ALA A 125 19.12 9.80 5.75
C ALA A 125 19.82 10.33 7.01
N LEU A 126 20.51 9.45 7.72
CA LEU A 126 21.36 9.78 8.86
C LEU A 126 22.84 9.65 8.48
N PRO A 127 23.76 10.37 9.17
CA PRO A 127 23.52 11.27 10.31
C PRO A 127 22.93 12.62 9.87
N ASN A 128 21.92 13.09 10.60
CA ASN A 128 21.35 14.44 10.45
C ASN A 128 20.96 14.96 11.83
N ARG A 129 21.17 16.26 12.10
CA ARG A 129 20.83 16.89 13.38
C ARG A 129 19.32 17.10 13.52
N GLU A 130 18.71 17.57 12.44
CA GLU A 130 17.26 17.69 12.37
C GLU A 130 16.75 16.45 11.65
N ILE A 131 16.12 15.52 12.34
CA ILE A 131 15.58 14.29 11.70
C ILE A 131 14.06 14.30 11.55
N TRP A 132 13.40 15.21 12.28
CA TRP A 132 11.95 15.25 12.42
C TRP A 132 11.29 16.51 11.86
N THR A 133 12.09 17.49 11.44
CA THR A 133 11.65 18.81 10.98
C THR A 133 11.45 18.81 9.46
N ASN A 134 10.25 19.16 8.99
CA ASN A 134 10.00 19.52 7.58
C ASN A 134 10.49 18.52 6.51
N ALA A 135 10.26 17.22 6.69
CA ALA A 135 10.52 16.22 5.64
C ALA A 135 9.32 16.12 4.68
N ALA A 136 9.56 16.26 3.38
CA ALA A 136 8.55 15.99 2.36
C ALA A 136 8.17 14.50 2.37
N PRO A 137 6.89 14.14 2.09
CA PRO A 137 6.51 12.75 1.90
C PRO A 137 7.30 12.14 0.74
N VAL A 138 7.98 11.03 1.00
CA VAL A 138 8.72 10.27 -0.02
C VAL A 138 7.82 9.21 -0.66
N PHE A 139 6.79 8.80 0.07
CA PHE A 139 5.77 7.88 -0.38
C PHE A 139 4.42 8.25 0.22
N ARG A 140 3.37 8.15 -0.61
CA ARG A 140 1.97 8.37 -0.23
C ARG A 140 1.12 7.23 -0.76
N ASP A 141 0.22 6.73 0.09
CA ASP A 141 -0.78 5.74 -0.27
C ASP A 141 -2.19 6.22 0.09
N ALA A 142 -3.01 6.48 -0.94
CA ALA A 142 -4.38 6.97 -0.75
C ALA A 142 -5.37 5.86 -0.35
N ALA A 143 -5.03 4.58 -0.55
CA ALA A 143 -5.91 3.46 -0.20
C ALA A 143 -5.95 3.21 1.32
N VAL A 144 -4.91 3.62 2.04
CA VAL A 144 -4.84 3.52 3.50
C VAL A 144 -5.55 4.71 4.15
N THR A 145 -6.70 4.45 4.78
CA THR A 145 -7.53 5.46 5.44
C THR A 145 -7.38 5.50 6.95
N THR A 146 -6.77 4.47 7.54
CA THR A 146 -6.61 4.34 8.99
C THR A 146 -5.22 3.82 9.33
N LEU A 147 -4.63 4.37 10.38
CA LEU A 147 -3.38 3.90 10.95
C LEU A 147 -3.55 3.85 12.47
N THR A 148 -3.28 2.67 13.06
CA THR A 148 -3.28 2.46 14.50
C THR A 148 -1.95 1.84 14.91
N ALA A 149 -1.16 2.54 15.72
CA ALA A 149 0.06 1.97 16.29
C ALA A 149 -0.12 1.66 17.79
N ARG A 150 0.42 0.53 18.22
CA ARG A 150 0.46 0.12 19.63
C ARG A 150 1.87 -0.30 20.01
N ALA A 151 2.49 0.45 20.92
CA ALA A 151 3.78 0.10 21.52
C ALA A 151 3.57 -0.71 22.81
N ARG A 152 4.47 -1.66 23.10
CA ARG A 152 4.51 -2.35 24.40
C ARG A 152 4.87 -1.38 25.54
N PRO A 153 4.39 -1.63 26.77
CA PRO A 153 4.80 -0.87 27.95
C PRO A 153 6.33 -0.85 28.06
N GLY A 154 6.94 0.33 28.27
CA GLY A 154 8.39 0.52 28.30
C GLY A 154 9.02 1.04 26.99
N CYS A 155 8.33 0.95 25.84
CA CYS A 155 8.78 1.54 24.56
C CYS A 155 8.15 2.91 24.25
N ARG A 156 7.31 3.45 25.14
CA ARG A 156 6.70 4.78 24.95
C ARG A 156 7.66 5.87 25.44
N ARG A 157 8.10 6.71 24.51
CA ARG A 157 8.77 7.97 24.82
C ARG A 157 7.87 8.82 25.74
N ARG A 158 8.32 9.11 26.96
CA ARG A 158 7.69 10.09 27.84
C ARG A 158 8.25 11.47 27.48
N SER A 159 7.84 11.99 26.33
CA SER A 159 8.25 13.32 25.87
C SER A 159 7.48 14.39 26.64
N ARG A 160 8.08 15.00 27.66
CA ARG A 160 7.70 16.37 28.04
C ARG A 160 8.31 17.31 26.99
N SER A 161 7.42 17.97 26.25
CA SER A 161 7.62 19.25 25.55
C SER A 161 8.99 19.51 24.89
N ALA A 162 9.05 19.30 23.57
CA ALA A 162 9.90 20.09 22.67
C ALA A 162 9.19 20.12 21.31
N TRP A 163 8.11 20.89 21.26
CA TRP A 163 7.44 21.34 20.05
C TRP A 163 7.10 22.81 20.30
N ALA A 164 8.06 23.68 19.99
CA ALA A 164 7.87 25.09 19.69
C ALA A 164 8.82 25.40 18.55
#